data_AF-A0A6I9Y8I1-F1
#
_entry.id   AF-A0A6I9Y8I1-F1
#
_cell.length_a   1.000
_cell.length_b   1.000
_cell.length_c   1.000
_cell.angle_alpha   90.00
_cell.angle_beta   90.00
_cell.angle_gamma   90.00
#
_symmetry.space_group_name_H-M   'P 1'
#
loop_
_entity.id
_entity.type
_entity.pdbx_description
1 polymer ?
#
loop_
_entity_poly.entity_id
_entity_poly.type
_entity_poly.pdbx_seq_one_letter_code
_entity_poly.pdbx_strand_id
1 'polypeptide(L)'
;MADKKLGEVRTEFIKRVNKTIIKQLLDELLCVGIMSDEEVEEVNVTDKTQDQARILIDNVRKKGPEASRRFIVFLLDRNAFLAEQLDLQAFTAVMLNLLGSACQKFRKSLT
;
A
#
# COMPACT_ATOMS: atom_id res chain seq x y z
N MET A 1 16.84 4.07 -0.59
CA MET A 1 15.65 4.74 -1.16
C MET A 1 14.46 3.80 -1.04
N ALA A 2 13.25 4.30 -0.81
CA ALA A 2 12.08 3.49 -0.44
C ALA A 2 11.66 2.48 -1.54
N ASP A 3 11.75 2.88 -2.80
CA ASP A 3 11.52 2.06 -4.00
C ASP A 3 12.44 0.84 -4.07
N LYS A 4 13.72 1.00 -3.72
CA LYS A 4 14.69 -0.11 -3.66
C LYS A 4 14.32 -1.10 -2.56
N LYS A 5 14.00 -0.60 -1.37
CA LYS A 5 13.58 -1.44 -0.24
C LYS A 5 12.29 -2.21 -0.55
N LEU A 6 11.30 -1.59 -1.20
CA LEU A 6 10.12 -2.31 -1.70
C LEU A 6 10.47 -3.43 -2.68
N GLY A 7 11.48 -3.21 -3.53
CA GLY A 7 12.02 -4.27 -4.40
C GLY A 7 12.60 -5.46 -3.64
N GLU A 8 13.31 -5.21 -2.55
CA GLU A 8 13.91 -6.24 -1.70
C GLU A 8 12.85 -7.06 -0.95
N VAL A 9 11.84 -6.39 -0.39
CA VAL A 9 10.80 -7.05 0.42
C VAL A 9 9.64 -7.61 -0.42
N ARG A 10 9.62 -7.35 -1.73
CA ARG A 10 8.56 -7.72 -2.68
C ARG A 10 8.08 -9.16 -2.53
N THR A 11 9.01 -10.10 -2.47
CA THR A 11 8.69 -11.53 -2.38
C THR A 11 7.99 -11.88 -1.08
N GLU A 12 8.44 -11.32 0.05
CA GLU A 12 7.83 -11.57 1.35
C GLU A 12 6.49 -10.85 1.50
N PHE A 13 6.34 -9.66 0.93
CA PHE A 13 5.06 -8.95 0.86
C PHE A 13 4.01 -9.80 0.14
N ILE A 14 4.31 -10.32 -1.06
CA ILE A 14 3.39 -11.14 -1.86
C ILE A 14 2.94 -12.40 -1.11
N LYS A 15 3.82 -13.03 -0.32
CA LYS A 15 3.49 -14.26 0.43
C LYS A 15 2.58 -14.01 1.63
N ARG A 16 2.73 -12.84 2.27
CA ARG A 16 2.13 -12.58 3.60
C ARG A 16 0.92 -11.67 3.55
N VAL A 17 0.80 -10.84 2.51
CA VAL A 17 -0.30 -9.89 2.38
C VAL A 17 -1.62 -10.62 2.14
N ASN A 18 -2.67 -10.16 2.79
CA ASN A 18 -4.01 -10.67 2.59
C ASN A 18 -4.80 -9.74 1.65
N LYS A 19 -5.89 -10.27 1.06
CA LYS A 19 -6.73 -9.53 0.11
C LYS A 19 -7.33 -8.26 0.71
N THR A 20 -7.66 -8.27 2.00
CA THR A 20 -8.24 -7.11 2.70
C THR A 20 -7.27 -5.94 2.75
N ILE A 21 -6.01 -6.20 3.11
CA ILE A 21 -4.95 -5.18 3.16
C ILE A 21 -4.65 -4.66 1.75
N ILE A 22 -4.61 -5.52 0.72
CA ILE A 22 -4.45 -5.08 -0.68
C ILE A 22 -5.52 -4.06 -1.06
N LYS A 23 -6.79 -4.36 -0.80
CA LYS A 23 -7.91 -3.46 -1.13
C LYS A 23 -7.80 -2.12 -0.41
N GLN A 24 -7.53 -2.13 0.90
CA GLN A 24 -7.35 -0.90 1.68
C GLN A 24 -6.20 -0.05 1.15
N LEU A 25 -5.08 -0.68 0.78
CA LEU A 25 -3.95 0.03 0.19
C LEU A 25 -4.29 0.61 -1.18
N LEU A 26 -5.02 -0.11 -2.04
CA LEU A 26 -5.49 0.41 -3.32
C LEU A 26 -6.37 1.65 -3.14
N ASP A 27 -7.34 1.59 -2.23
CA ASP A 27 -8.26 2.70 -1.95
C ASP A 27 -7.48 3.95 -1.49
N GLU A 28 -6.48 3.79 -0.61
CA GLU A 28 -5.65 4.90 -0.14
C GLU A 28 -4.74 5.48 -1.23
N LEU A 29 -4.09 4.61 -2.01
CA LEU A 29 -3.22 5.03 -3.11
C LEU A 29 -4.00 5.76 -4.21
N LEU A 30 -5.23 5.33 -4.47
CA LEU A 30 -6.17 6.01 -5.38
C LEU A 30 -6.59 7.36 -4.81
N CYS A 31 -6.95 7.39 -3.52
CA CYS A 31 -7.37 8.61 -2.82
C CYS A 31 -6.31 9.72 -2.85
N VAL A 32 -5.03 9.36 -2.75
CA VAL A 32 -3.92 10.34 -2.85
C VAL A 32 -3.40 10.54 -4.27
N GLY A 33 -3.98 9.88 -5.27
CA GLY A 33 -3.63 10.02 -6.69
C GLY A 33 -2.29 9.39 -7.10
N ILE A 34 -1.78 8.41 -6.35
CA ILE A 34 -0.59 7.64 -6.77
C ILE A 34 -0.95 6.65 -7.88
N MET A 35 -2.11 6.01 -7.74
CA MET A 35 -2.68 5.09 -8.73
C MET A 35 -3.91 5.74 -9.36
N SER A 36 -4.11 5.48 -10.64
CA SER A 36 -5.33 5.83 -11.37
C SER A 36 -6.39 4.74 -11.21
N ASP A 37 -7.66 5.07 -11.49
CA ASP A 37 -8.76 4.10 -11.48
C ASP A 37 -8.49 2.90 -12.39
N GLU A 38 -7.87 3.14 -13.55
CA GLU A 38 -7.48 2.12 -14.53
C GLU A 38 -6.45 1.12 -13.95
N GLU A 39 -5.44 1.62 -13.23
CA GLU A 39 -4.43 0.80 -12.58
C GLU A 39 -4.99 0.01 -11.38
N VAL A 40 -5.98 0.57 -10.67
CA VAL A 40 -6.66 -0.13 -9.58
C VAL A 40 -7.55 -1.26 -10.12
N GLU A 41 -8.26 -1.01 -11.21
CA GLU A 41 -9.09 -2.02 -11.87
C GLU A 41 -8.23 -3.19 -12.38
N GLU A 42 -7.06 -2.92 -12.97
CA GLU A 42 -6.10 -3.97 -13.38
C GLU A 42 -5.75 -4.92 -12.22
N VAL A 43 -5.53 -4.37 -11.03
CA VAL A 43 -5.27 -5.18 -9.83
C VAL A 43 -6.52 -5.95 -9.40
N ASN A 44 -7.71 -5.36 -9.47
CA ASN A 44 -8.95 -5.97 -9.02
C ASN A 44 -9.47 -7.10 -9.93
N VAL A 45 -9.20 -7.05 -11.23
CA VAL A 45 -9.57 -8.08 -12.22
C VAL A 45 -8.85 -9.42 -11.95
N THR A 46 -7.72 -9.38 -11.24
CA THR A 46 -6.93 -10.56 -10.96
C THR A 46 -7.49 -11.38 -9.79
N ASP A 47 -7.80 -12.66 -10.02
CA ASP A 47 -8.40 -13.53 -8.98
C ASP A 47 -7.42 -13.91 -7.85
N LYS A 48 -6.13 -14.04 -8.18
CA LYS A 48 -5.10 -14.51 -7.24
C LYS A 48 -4.53 -13.35 -6.44
N THR A 49 -4.70 -13.39 -5.12
CA THR A 49 -4.14 -12.41 -4.16
C THR A 49 -2.64 -12.14 -4.37
N GLN A 50 -1.86 -13.16 -4.71
CA GLN A 50 -0.42 -13.01 -4.95
C GLN A 50 -0.11 -12.19 -6.19
N ASP A 51 -0.88 -12.39 -7.26
CA ASP A 51 -0.72 -11.64 -8.50
C ASP A 51 -1.22 -10.19 -8.30
N GLN A 52 -2.30 -9.99 -7.53
CA GLN A 52 -2.74 -8.66 -7.10
C GLN A 52 -1.63 -7.91 -6.35
N ALA A 53 -1.02 -8.55 -5.35
CA ALA A 53 0.06 -7.99 -4.56
C ALA A 53 1.28 -7.63 -5.42
N ARG A 54 1.58 -8.47 -6.41
CA ARG A 54 2.66 -8.27 -7.36
C ARG A 54 2.44 -7.03 -8.22
N ILE A 55 1.25 -6.89 -8.81
CA ILE A 55 0.92 -5.74 -9.67
C ILE A 55 0.93 -4.46 -8.83
N LEU A 56 0.31 -4.48 -7.64
CA LEU A 56 0.27 -3.35 -6.72
C LEU A 56 1.67 -2.81 -6.38
N ILE A 57 2.57 -3.67 -5.89
CA ILE A 57 3.90 -3.23 -5.48
C ILE A 57 4.77 -2.81 -6.68
N ASP A 58 4.61 -3.47 -7.83
CA ASP A 58 5.35 -3.11 -9.05
C ASP A 58 4.89 -1.75 -9.59
N ASN A 59 3.59 -1.46 -9.56
CA ASN A 59 3.04 -0.17 -9.99
C ASN A 59 3.50 0.97 -9.08
N VAL A 60 3.39 0.80 -7.76
CA VAL A 60 3.89 1.79 -6.78
C VAL A 60 5.38 2.06 -6.98
N ARG A 61 6.19 1.02 -7.20
CA ARG A 61 7.65 1.17 -7.41
C ARG A 61 7.97 1.94 -8.70
N LYS A 62 7.22 1.71 -9.78
CA LYS A 62 7.38 2.43 -11.06
C LYS A 62 7.11 3.92 -10.94
N LYS A 63 6.21 4.34 -10.03
CA LYS A 63 5.93 5.77 -9.76
C LYS A 63 7.07 6.48 -9.03
N GLY A 64 8.00 5.74 -8.43
CA GLY A 64 9.23 6.26 -7.84
C GLY A 64 9.27 6.25 -6.30
N PRO A 65 10.33 6.85 -5.72
CA PRO A 65 10.64 6.74 -4.29
C PRO A 65 9.60 7.41 -3.39
N GLU A 66 8.96 8.50 -3.83
CA GLU A 66 7.95 9.21 -3.03
C GLU A 66 6.65 8.40 -2.91
N ALA A 67 6.18 7.83 -4.02
CA ALA A 67 5.03 6.92 -4.03
C ALA A 67 5.31 5.68 -3.15
N SER A 68 6.51 5.11 -3.30
CA SER A 68 6.97 3.97 -2.49
C SER A 68 7.01 4.30 -1.00
N ARG A 69 7.40 5.52 -0.63
CA ARG A 69 7.39 5.97 0.78
C ARG A 69 5.97 6.06 1.32
N ARG A 70 5.03 6.66 0.57
CA ARG A 70 3.62 6.75 1.00
C ARG A 70 2.98 5.38 1.16
N PHE A 71 3.26 4.44 0.26
CA PHE A 71 2.82 3.05 0.38
C PHE A 71 3.27 2.40 1.70
N ILE A 72 4.55 2.58 2.07
CA ILE A 72 5.07 2.04 3.34
C ILE A 72 4.32 2.63 4.53
N VAL A 73 4.03 3.94 4.51
CA VAL A 73 3.26 4.61 5.57
C VAL A 73 1.85 4.03 5.70
N PHE A 74 1.14 3.83 4.58
CA PHE A 74 -0.19 3.22 4.59
C PHE A 74 -0.15 1.76 5.08
N LEU A 75 0.85 0.99 4.66
CA LEU A 75 1.03 -0.38 5.13
C LEU A 75 1.26 -0.43 6.65
N LEU A 76 2.02 0.52 7.21
CA LEU A 76 2.22 0.64 8.65
C LEU A 76 0.93 1.02 9.40
N ASP A 77 0.14 1.95 8.88
CA ASP A 77 -1.15 2.35 9.46
C ASP A 77 -2.15 1.19 9.48
N ARG A 78 -2.21 0.43 8.38
CA ARG A 78 -3.15 -0.70 8.24
C ARG A 78 -2.68 -1.97 8.93
N ASN A 79 -1.38 -2.25 8.91
CA ASN A 79 -0.82 -3.48 9.45
C ASN A 79 0.65 -3.29 9.87
N ALA A 80 0.84 -2.67 11.04
CA ALA A 80 2.15 -2.47 11.64
C ALA A 80 2.95 -3.78 11.81
N PHE A 81 2.29 -4.90 12.12
CA PHE A 81 2.93 -6.21 12.26
C PHE A 81 3.52 -6.71 10.93
N LEU A 82 2.78 -6.60 9.83
CA LEU A 82 3.29 -6.96 8.52
C LEU A 82 4.45 -6.05 8.11
N ALA A 83 4.38 -4.75 8.39
CA ALA A 83 5.47 -3.82 8.10
C ALA A 83 6.72 -4.09 8.94
N GLU A 84 6.57 -4.53 10.20
CA GLU A 84 7.65 -4.99 11.07
C GLU A 84 8.32 -6.25 10.51
N GLN A 85 7.52 -7.25 10.10
CA GLN A 85 8.04 -8.47 9.47
C GLN A 85 8.82 -8.20 8.18
N LEU A 86 8.52 -7.11 7.50
CA LEU A 86 9.19 -6.68 6.27
C LEU A 86 10.32 -5.66 6.52
N ASP A 87 10.61 -5.32 7.78
CA ASP A 87 11.65 -4.37 8.15
C ASP A 87 11.47 -2.98 7.46
N LEU A 88 10.22 -2.49 7.45
CA LEU A 88 9.83 -1.23 6.81
C LEU A 88 9.65 -0.07 7.80
N GLN A 89 9.89 -0.30 9.10
CA GLN A 89 9.65 0.69 10.17
C GLN A 89 10.57 1.93 10.09
N ALA A 90 11.71 1.84 9.41
CA ALA A 90 12.66 2.93 9.25
C ALA A 90 12.13 4.13 8.43
N PHE A 91 11.00 3.99 7.72
CA PHE A 91 10.46 5.02 6.82
C PHE A 91 9.38 5.92 7.47
N THR A 92 9.09 5.71 8.76
CA THR A 92 8.02 6.33 9.56
C THR A 92 8.14 7.83 9.82
N ALA A 93 9.34 8.41 9.68
CA ALA A 93 9.74 9.60 10.44
C ALA A 93 9.00 10.94 10.19
N VAL A 94 7.94 11.06 9.35
CA VAL A 94 7.36 12.39 9.06
C VAL A 94 5.82 12.52 8.97
N MET A 95 4.99 11.49 8.81
CA MET A 95 3.61 11.73 8.31
C MET A 95 2.42 11.19 9.12
N LEU A 96 2.51 11.11 10.46
CA LEU A 96 1.31 10.89 11.29
C LEU A 96 0.36 12.11 11.39
N ASN A 97 0.72 13.26 10.81
CA ASN A 97 -0.08 14.48 10.87
C ASN A 97 -0.96 14.78 9.63
N LEU A 98 -0.96 13.93 8.58
CA LEU A 98 -1.73 14.17 7.34
C LEU A 98 -2.78 13.10 7.00
N LEU A 99 -2.87 12.00 7.74
CA LEU A 99 -3.94 10.99 7.62
C LEU A 99 -5.29 11.45 8.22
N GLY A 100 -5.46 12.76 8.44
CA GLY A 100 -6.63 13.35 9.06
C GLY A 100 -7.76 13.79 8.12
N SER A 101 -7.56 13.90 6.79
CA SER A 101 -8.55 14.66 5.99
C SER A 101 -8.91 14.19 4.57
N ALA A 102 -8.32 13.13 4.00
CA ALA A 102 -8.68 12.74 2.61
C ALA A 102 -9.62 11.54 2.50
N CYS A 103 -9.48 10.52 3.36
CA CYS A 103 -10.22 9.25 3.21
C CYS A 103 -10.88 8.75 4.52
N GLN A 104 -11.49 9.65 5.30
CA GLN A 104 -12.32 9.28 6.47
C GLN A 104 -13.78 8.91 6.10
N LYS A 105 -14.10 8.78 4.81
CA LYS A 105 -15.48 8.52 4.35
C LYS A 105 -15.96 7.08 4.52
N PHE A 106 -15.08 6.10 4.78
CA PHE A 106 -15.50 4.69 4.92
C PHE A 106 -15.60 4.15 6.36
N ARG A 107 -15.23 4.93 7.40
CA ARG A 107 -15.27 4.46 8.80
C ARG A 107 -16.56 4.77 9.56
N LYS A 108 -17.57 5.37 8.94
CA LYS A 108 -18.87 5.70 9.59
C LYS A 108 -20.09 4.95 9.05
N SER A 109 -19.90 3.81 8.37
CA SER A 109 -21.04 3.00 7.87
C SER A 109 -21.02 1.53 8.30
N LEU A 110 -20.45 1.23 9.47
CA LEU A 110 -20.82 0.01 10.19
C LEU A 110 -21.30 0.45 11.58
N THR A 111 -22.62 0.59 11.67
CA THR A 111 -23.42 0.61 12.90
C THR A 111 -23.07 -0.56 13.81
#